data_AF-A0A0E0MP85-F1
#
_entry.id   AF-A0A0E0MP85-F1
#
_cell.length_a   1.000
_cell.length_b   1.000
_cell.length_c   1.000
_cell.angle_alpha   90.00
_cell.angle_beta   90.00
_cell.angle_gamma   90.00
#
_symmetry.space_group_name_H-M   'P 1'
#
loop_
_entity.id
_entity.type
_entity.pdbx_description
1 polymer ?
#
loop_
_entity_poly.entity_id
_entity_poly.type
_entity_poly.pdbx_seq_one_letter_code
_entity_poly.pdbx_strand_id
1 'polypeptide(L)'
;MAAAAEVPMVKLRGGDGVEFSVQARRLAELAPGFRWDLRAIESGDIYDIVQDYRMAVKRFKNATGVMLALRVQIVQAIFAARVQDLHTLGHLTRAAIGLDMKDLIDDCYKRMLEDHQMGPQEVQQFLQNVPGHL
;
A
#
# COMPACT_ATOMS: atom_id res chain seq x y z
N MET A 1 10.29 -17.63 30.56
CA MET A 1 10.34 -16.51 29.60
C MET A 1 10.79 -17.08 28.26
N ALA A 2 9.87 -17.26 27.32
CA ALA A 2 10.26 -17.60 25.95
C ALA A 2 10.98 -16.37 25.39
N ALA A 3 12.25 -16.52 25.01
CA ALA A 3 12.97 -15.50 24.25
C ALA A 3 12.09 -15.14 23.05
N ALA A 4 11.67 -13.88 22.95
CA ALA A 4 11.05 -13.38 21.75
C ALA A 4 12.08 -13.56 20.64
N ALA A 5 11.93 -14.62 19.83
CA ALA A 5 12.76 -14.83 18.67
C ALA A 5 12.68 -13.54 17.86
N GLU A 6 13.80 -12.82 17.77
CA GLU A 6 13.88 -11.57 17.02
C GLU A 6 13.37 -11.88 15.62
N VAL A 7 12.23 -11.30 15.26
CA VAL A 7 11.63 -11.52 13.95
C VAL A 7 12.66 -11.04 12.94
N PRO A 8 13.17 -11.90 12.04
CA PRO A 8 14.24 -11.49 11.15
C PRO A 8 13.81 -10.28 10.33
N MET A 9 14.61 -9.22 10.36
CA MET A 9 14.37 -7.96 9.63
C MET A 9 15.31 -7.87 8.43
N VAL A 10 14.83 -7.30 7.33
CA VAL A 10 15.63 -7.05 6.13
C VAL A 10 15.56 -5.58 5.78
N LYS A 11 16.73 -5.00 5.52
CA LYS A 11 16.85 -3.64 5.04
C LYS A 11 16.56 -3.60 3.55
N LEU A 12 15.63 -2.74 3.17
CA LEU A 12 15.28 -2.40 1.80
C LEU A 12 15.65 -0.95 1.55
N ARG A 13 16.01 -0.66 0.30
CA ARG A 13 16.22 0.70 -0.17
C ARG A 13 15.07 1.10 -1.09
N GLY A 14 14.30 2.07 -0.64
CA GLY A 14 13.13 2.62 -1.31
C GLY A 14 13.46 3.67 -2.37
N GLY A 15 12.43 4.43 -2.73
CA GLY A 15 12.53 5.67 -3.49
C GLY A 15 13.47 6.67 -2.84
N ASP A 16 14.13 7.47 -3.67
CA ASP A 16 14.99 8.58 -3.24
C ASP A 16 16.15 8.19 -2.29
N GLY A 17 16.46 6.90 -2.25
CA GLY A 17 17.58 6.36 -1.47
C GLY A 17 17.27 6.07 0.00
N VAL A 18 16.02 6.25 0.44
CA VAL A 18 15.56 5.97 1.82
C VAL A 18 15.74 4.50 2.16
N GLU A 19 16.37 4.20 3.30
CA GLU A 19 16.50 2.84 3.80
C GLU A 19 15.44 2.57 4.87
N PHE A 20 14.71 1.47 4.74
CA PHE A 20 13.73 1.02 5.73
C PHE A 20 13.84 -0.49 5.98
N SER A 21 13.40 -0.94 7.14
CA SER A 21 13.48 -2.36 7.52
C SER A 21 12.09 -2.99 7.54
N VAL A 22 11.96 -4.16 6.93
CA VAL A 22 10.71 -4.94 6.92
C VAL A 22 10.94 -6.35 7.43
N GLN A 23 9.90 -7.00 7.92
CA GLN A 23 10.01 -8.38 8.39
C GLN A 23 10.32 -9.31 7.21
N ALA A 24 11.32 -10.18 7.35
CA ALA A 24 11.75 -11.10 6.30
C ALA A 24 10.61 -11.99 5.78
N ARG A 25 9.68 -12.38 6.67
CA ARG A 25 8.48 -13.14 6.28
C ARG A 25 7.55 -12.37 5.33
N ARG A 26 7.56 -11.04 5.36
CA ARG A 26 6.80 -10.18 4.43
C ARG A 26 7.51 -10.04 3.09
N LEU A 27 8.80 -10.37 3.01
CA LEU A 27 9.51 -10.48 1.74
C LEU A 27 9.19 -11.75 0.96
N ALA A 28 8.54 -12.75 1.57
CA ALA A 28 8.19 -14.00 0.88
C ALA A 28 7.29 -13.77 -0.34
N GLU A 29 6.59 -12.62 -0.42
CA GLU A 29 5.80 -12.20 -1.58
C GLU A 29 6.62 -11.45 -2.65
N LEU A 30 7.90 -11.14 -2.40
CA LEU A 30 8.88 -10.75 -3.44
C LEU A 30 9.33 -11.95 -4.31
N ALA A 31 8.55 -13.05 -4.30
CA ALA A 31 8.84 -14.32 -4.95
C ALA A 31 9.23 -14.17 -6.43
N PRO A 32 9.96 -15.16 -6.99
CA PRO A 32 10.46 -15.10 -8.36
C PRO A 32 9.35 -14.78 -9.36
N GLY A 33 9.53 -13.70 -10.12
CA GLY A 33 8.58 -13.24 -11.13
C GLY A 33 7.95 -11.87 -10.86
N PHE A 34 8.04 -11.33 -9.64
CA PHE A 34 7.61 -9.96 -9.35
C PHE A 34 8.79 -8.99 -9.38
N ARG A 35 8.78 -8.04 -10.33
CA ARG A 35 9.63 -6.85 -10.23
C ARG A 35 9.04 -5.93 -9.16
N TRP A 36 9.74 -5.81 -8.06
CA TRP A 36 9.49 -4.77 -7.10
C TRP A 36 10.25 -3.53 -7.52
N ASP A 37 9.51 -2.54 -8.02
CA ASP A 37 10.08 -1.21 -8.13
C ASP A 37 10.05 -0.56 -6.75
N LEU A 38 11.04 -0.91 -5.92
CA LEU A 38 11.20 -0.32 -4.60
C LEU A 38 11.38 1.20 -4.67
N ARG A 39 11.72 1.76 -5.85
CA ARG A 39 11.80 3.22 -6.03
C ARG A 39 10.43 3.90 -5.88
N ALA A 40 9.33 3.16 -6.06
CA ALA A 40 7.99 3.66 -5.84
C ALA A 40 7.58 3.63 -4.35
N ILE A 41 8.37 3.00 -3.48
CA ILE A 41 8.05 2.79 -2.06
C ILE A 41 8.92 3.70 -1.20
N GLU A 42 8.28 4.65 -0.53
CA GLU A 42 8.97 5.71 0.21
C GLU A 42 9.24 5.32 1.67
N SER A 43 8.48 4.37 2.24
CA SER A 43 8.66 3.92 3.62
C SER A 43 8.26 2.46 3.84
N GLY A 44 8.69 1.91 4.98
CA GLY A 44 8.29 0.57 5.43
C GLY A 44 6.80 0.45 5.72
N ASP A 45 6.15 1.52 6.16
CA ASP A 45 4.70 1.51 6.40
C ASP A 45 3.92 1.42 5.10
N ILE A 46 4.31 2.18 4.07
CA ILE A 46 3.71 2.09 2.74
C ILE A 46 3.94 0.71 2.13
N TYR A 47 5.14 0.15 2.29
CA TYR A 47 5.43 -1.23 1.91
C TYR A 47 4.46 -2.22 2.57
N ASP A 48 4.28 -2.10 3.88
CA ASP A 48 3.42 -2.98 4.66
C ASP A 48 1.95 -2.89 4.26
N ILE A 49 1.45 -1.69 3.94
CA ILE A 49 0.08 -1.48 3.47
C ILE A 49 -0.12 -2.10 2.09
N VAL A 50 0.82 -1.88 1.16
CA VAL A 50 0.79 -2.50 -0.17
C VAL A 50 0.76 -4.02 -0.08
N GLN A 51 1.55 -4.60 0.83
CA GLN A 51 1.55 -6.05 1.07
C GLN A 51 0.22 -6.55 1.64
N ASP A 52 -0.30 -5.88 2.67
CA ASP A 52 -1.58 -6.25 3.29
C ASP A 52 -2.72 -6.18 2.24
N TYR A 53 -2.70 -5.16 1.36
CA TYR A 53 -3.64 -5.04 0.24
C TYR A 53 -3.49 -6.17 -0.79
N ARG A 54 -2.25 -6.47 -1.22
CA ARG A 54 -1.99 -7.53 -2.20
C ARG A 54 -2.43 -8.90 -1.71
N MET A 55 -2.13 -9.23 -0.45
CA MET A 55 -2.57 -10.49 0.16
C MET A 55 -4.10 -10.57 0.18
N ALA A 56 -4.79 -9.47 0.52
CA ALA A 56 -6.24 -9.40 0.47
C ALA A 56 -6.75 -9.65 -0.97
N VAL A 57 -6.27 -8.88 -1.96
CA VAL A 57 -6.73 -9.03 -3.35
C VAL A 57 -6.42 -10.42 -3.91
N LYS A 58 -5.22 -10.96 -3.68
CA LYS A 58 -4.81 -12.29 -4.15
C LYS A 58 -5.69 -13.39 -3.57
N ARG A 59 -6.02 -13.32 -2.27
CA ARG A 59 -6.91 -14.27 -1.59
C ARG A 59 -8.32 -14.29 -2.19
N PHE A 60 -8.75 -13.19 -2.81
CA PHE A 60 -10.10 -13.02 -3.34
C PHE A 60 -10.15 -12.79 -4.86
N LYS A 61 -9.08 -13.11 -5.60
CA LYS A 61 -8.96 -12.82 -7.05
C LYS A 61 -10.11 -13.38 -7.90
N ASN A 62 -10.72 -14.50 -7.48
CA ASN A 62 -11.85 -15.16 -8.16
C ASN A 62 -13.14 -15.14 -7.32
N ALA A 63 -13.22 -14.26 -6.32
CA ALA A 63 -14.35 -14.20 -5.39
C ALA A 63 -15.57 -13.54 -6.04
N THR A 64 -16.76 -14.14 -5.83
CA THR A 64 -18.06 -13.59 -6.25
C THR A 64 -19.04 -13.57 -5.09
N GLY A 65 -20.13 -12.81 -5.23
CA GLY A 65 -21.18 -12.73 -4.22
C GLY A 65 -20.66 -12.32 -2.83
N VAL A 66 -20.95 -13.12 -1.81
CA VAL A 66 -20.57 -12.86 -0.40
C VAL A 66 -19.05 -12.73 -0.22
N MET A 67 -18.25 -13.47 -0.98
CA MET A 67 -16.79 -13.36 -0.87
C MET A 67 -16.25 -12.05 -1.46
N LEU A 68 -16.92 -11.47 -2.46
CA LEU A 68 -16.57 -10.15 -2.98
C LEU A 68 -16.87 -9.06 -1.96
N ALA A 69 -18.02 -9.13 -1.28
CA ALA A 69 -18.35 -8.20 -0.20
C ALA A 69 -17.32 -8.29 0.95
N LEU A 70 -16.85 -9.50 1.28
CA LEU A 70 -15.81 -9.68 2.28
C LEU A 70 -14.46 -9.08 1.85
N ARG A 71 -14.08 -9.19 0.57
CA ARG A 71 -12.89 -8.49 0.04
C ARG A 71 -12.98 -6.99 0.29
N VAL A 72 -14.13 -6.38 -0.05
CA VAL A 72 -14.34 -4.95 0.13
C VAL A 72 -14.22 -4.56 1.60
N GLN A 73 -14.82 -5.31 2.51
CA GLN A 73 -14.70 -5.07 3.95
C GLN A 73 -13.27 -5.17 4.46
N ILE A 74 -12.49 -6.15 3.98
CA ILE A 74 -11.08 -6.30 4.37
C ILE A 74 -10.24 -5.14 3.85
N VAL A 75 -10.44 -4.72 2.60
CA VAL A 75 -9.77 -3.54 2.05
C VAL A 75 -10.12 -2.29 2.86
N GLN A 76 -11.40 -2.05 3.15
CA GLN A 76 -11.82 -0.94 4.00
C GLN A 76 -11.18 -0.98 5.38
N ALA A 77 -11.06 -2.17 5.98
CA ALA A 77 -10.39 -2.33 7.27
C ALA A 77 -8.89 -2.01 7.21
N ILE A 78 -8.20 -2.36 6.12
CA ILE A 78 -6.79 -1.98 5.91
C ILE A 78 -6.65 -0.46 5.84
N PHE A 79 -7.48 0.21 5.04
CA PHE A 79 -7.47 1.67 4.93
C PHE A 79 -7.78 2.33 6.29
N ALA A 80 -8.86 1.93 6.97
CA ALA A 80 -9.21 2.50 8.27
C ALA A 80 -8.12 2.32 9.33
N ALA A 81 -7.41 1.18 9.32
CA ALA A 81 -6.37 0.89 10.29
C ALA A 81 -5.03 1.58 9.99
N ARG A 82 -4.72 1.83 8.72
CA ARG A 82 -3.36 2.20 8.30
C ARG A 82 -3.25 3.48 7.48
N VAL A 83 -4.34 3.97 6.91
CA VAL A 83 -4.39 5.12 5.99
C VAL A 83 -5.40 6.11 6.55
N GLN A 84 -4.97 6.89 7.54
CA GLN A 84 -5.85 7.80 8.28
C GLN A 84 -5.72 9.26 7.82
N ASP A 85 -4.61 9.59 7.17
CA ASP A 85 -4.26 10.94 6.76
C ASP A 85 -3.96 11.03 5.25
N LEU A 86 -4.15 12.23 4.70
CA LEU A 86 -3.92 12.51 3.29
C LEU A 86 -2.47 12.25 2.85
N HIS A 87 -1.49 12.45 3.73
CA HIS A 87 -0.09 12.27 3.39
C HIS A 87 0.22 10.77 3.17
N THR A 88 -0.21 9.90 4.08
CA THR A 88 -0.12 8.44 3.91
C THR A 88 -0.90 7.96 2.68
N LEU A 89 -2.08 8.52 2.44
CA LEU A 89 -2.90 8.19 1.27
C LEU A 89 -2.22 8.61 -0.06
N GLY A 90 -1.57 9.77 -0.09
CA GLY A 90 -0.81 10.25 -1.24
C GLY A 90 0.38 9.36 -1.56
N HIS A 91 1.18 9.00 -0.56
CA HIS A 91 2.32 8.11 -0.69
C HIS A 91 1.93 6.71 -1.12
N LEU A 92 0.83 6.19 -0.58
CA LEU A 92 0.25 4.92 -1.00
C LEU A 92 -0.21 4.96 -2.46
N THR A 93 -0.81 6.07 -2.89
CA THR A 93 -1.27 6.23 -4.28
C THR A 93 -0.10 6.30 -5.26
N ARG A 94 0.97 7.01 -4.90
CA ARG A 94 2.21 7.07 -5.69
C ARG A 94 2.87 5.70 -5.79
N ALA A 95 2.96 4.98 -4.68
CA ALA A 95 3.42 3.60 -4.67
C ALA A 95 2.56 2.70 -5.58
N ALA A 96 1.23 2.83 -5.53
CA ALA A 96 0.32 2.08 -6.37
C ALA A 96 0.52 2.38 -7.87
N ILE A 97 0.74 3.65 -8.23
CA ILE A 97 1.05 4.08 -9.60
C ILE A 97 2.38 3.47 -10.07
N GLY A 98 3.45 3.61 -9.28
CA GLY A 98 4.77 3.08 -9.63
C GLY A 98 4.81 1.55 -9.71
N LEU A 99 3.91 0.87 -9.00
CA LEU A 99 3.75 -0.58 -9.05
C LEU A 99 2.67 -1.06 -10.05
N ASP A 100 2.06 -0.16 -10.84
CA ASP A 100 0.97 -0.44 -11.79
C ASP A 100 -0.22 -1.20 -11.16
N MET A 101 -0.60 -0.83 -9.94
CA MET A 101 -1.68 -1.47 -9.18
C MET A 101 -3.01 -0.74 -9.35
N LYS A 102 -3.66 -0.91 -10.50
CA LYS A 102 -4.91 -0.19 -10.86
C LYS A 102 -6.01 -0.26 -9.80
N ASP A 103 -6.29 -1.45 -9.26
CA ASP A 103 -7.31 -1.60 -8.20
C ASP A 103 -7.01 -0.73 -6.97
N LEU A 104 -5.73 -0.65 -6.57
CA LEU A 104 -5.31 0.14 -5.43
C LEU A 104 -5.37 1.65 -5.73
N ILE A 105 -5.05 2.05 -6.97
CA ILE A 105 -5.19 3.42 -7.43
C ILE A 105 -6.66 3.86 -7.34
N ASP A 106 -7.58 3.03 -7.83
CA ASP A 106 -9.02 3.31 -7.80
C ASP A 106 -9.55 3.40 -6.36
N ASP A 107 -9.12 2.49 -5.48
CA ASP A 107 -9.51 2.51 -4.07
C ASP A 107 -8.97 3.77 -3.35
N CYS A 108 -7.73 4.15 -3.60
CA CYS A 108 -7.17 5.39 -3.08
C CYS A 108 -7.92 6.63 -3.59
N TYR A 109 -8.24 6.68 -4.89
CA TYR A 109 -8.97 7.78 -5.51
C TYR A 109 -10.36 7.95 -4.91
N LYS A 110 -11.11 6.84 -4.74
CA LYS A 110 -12.40 6.87 -4.05
C LYS A 110 -12.27 7.41 -2.63
N ARG A 111 -11.24 7.01 -1.90
CA ARG A 111 -11.01 7.49 -0.53
C ARG A 111 -10.73 8.99 -0.47
N MET A 112 -9.98 9.54 -1.41
CA MET A 112 -9.77 10.99 -1.49
C MET A 112 -11.07 11.76 -1.72
N LEU A 113 -11.97 11.23 -2.55
CA LEU A 113 -13.29 11.82 -2.79
C LEU A 113 -14.24 11.66 -1.59
N GLU A 114 -14.32 10.46 -1.02
CA GLU A 114 -15.33 10.09 -0.01
C GLU A 114 -14.92 10.51 1.41
N ASP A 115 -13.70 10.17 1.83
CA ASP A 115 -13.25 10.38 3.22
C ASP A 115 -12.68 11.79 3.42
N HIS A 116 -12.05 12.35 2.40
CA HIS A 116 -11.40 13.67 2.46
C HIS A 116 -12.17 14.77 1.72
N GLN A 117 -13.34 14.46 1.15
CA GLN A 117 -14.24 15.41 0.50
C GLN A 117 -13.57 16.26 -0.60
N MET A 118 -12.51 15.74 -1.22
CA MET A 118 -11.80 16.44 -2.28
C MET A 118 -12.62 16.38 -3.58
N GLY A 119 -12.67 17.46 -4.33
CA GLY A 119 -13.20 17.46 -5.69
C GLY A 119 -12.32 16.67 -6.66
N PRO A 120 -12.85 16.15 -7.79
CA PRO A 120 -12.05 15.40 -8.77
C PRO A 120 -10.82 16.15 -9.29
N GLN A 121 -10.92 17.49 -9.41
CA GLN A 121 -9.80 18.35 -9.82
C GLN A 121 -8.77 18.52 -8.70
N GLU A 122 -9.21 18.63 -7.44
CA GLU A 122 -8.33 18.71 -6.28
C GLU A 122 -7.55 17.42 -6.10
N VAL A 123 -8.17 16.26 -6.35
CA VAL A 123 -7.47 14.97 -6.35
C VAL A 123 -6.40 14.92 -7.45
N GLN A 124 -6.70 15.37 -8.67
CA GLN A 124 -5.69 15.40 -9.73
C GLN A 124 -4.51 16.30 -9.37
N GLN A 125 -4.78 17.49 -8.83
CA GLN A 125 -3.73 18.42 -8.37
C GLN A 125 -2.93 17.82 -7.22
N PHE A 126 -3.59 17.17 -6.27
CA PHE A 126 -2.94 16.49 -5.17
C PHE A 126 -1.99 15.42 -5.66
N LEU A 127 -2.44 14.53 -6.54
CA LEU A 127 -1.60 13.46 -7.10
C LEU A 127 -0.41 13.97 -7.93
N GLN A 128 -0.55 15.14 -8.57
CA GLN A 128 0.56 15.80 -9.27
C GLN A 128 1.58 16.41 -8.29
N ASN A 129 1.13 16.77 -7.09
CA ASN A 129 1.90 17.55 -6.12
C ASN A 129 2.33 16.74 -4.89
N VAL A 130 1.99 15.45 -4.75
CA VAL A 130 2.49 14.60 -3.65
C VAL A 130 4.02 14.60 -3.74
N PRO A 131 4.73 15.30 -2.82
CA PRO A 131 6.17 15.38 -2.89
C PRO A 131 6.72 13.98 -2.66
N GLY A 132 7.56 13.49 -3.58
CA GLY A 132 8.58 12.53 -3.17
C GLY A 132 9.51 13.30 -2.25
N HIS A 133 9.87 12.73 -1.11
CA HIS A 133 10.76 13.42 -0.17
C HIS A 133 11.95 14.05 -0.92
N LEU A 134 12.10 15.37 -0.79
CA LEU A 134 13.29 16.10 -1.22
C LEU A 134 14.53 15.55 -0.51
#